data_AF-A0A453NZD2-F1
#
_entry.id   AF-A0A453NZD2-F1
#
_cell.length_a   1.000
_cell.length_b   1.000
_cell.length_c   1.000
_cell.angle_alpha   90.00
_cell.angle_beta   90.00
_cell.angle_gamma   90.00
#
_symmetry.space_group_name_H-M   'P 1'
#
loop_
_entity.id
_entity.type
_entity.pdbx_description
1 polymer ?
#
loop_
_entity_poly.entity_id
_entity_poly.type
_entity_poly.pdbx_seq_one_letter_code
_entity_poly.pdbx_strand_id
1 'polypeptide(L)'
;FIGACLEPVMVVVTELLVGGSLRKYLVSLRPRNLEPRVAVGFALDIARAMECLHAHGIIHRDLKPENLLLTADQRTVKLVDLGLAREETLTEMMT
;
A
#
# COMPACT_ATOMS: atom_id res chain seq x y z
N PHE A 1 -5.35 3.63 10.32
CA PHE A 1 -4.97 4.98 10.80
C PHE A 1 -5.25 5.04 12.29
N ILE A 2 -4.26 5.39 13.12
CA ILE A 2 -4.43 5.51 14.58
C ILE A 2 -4.60 6.98 14.96
N GLY A 3 -3.80 7.86 14.37
CA GLY A 3 -3.91 9.29 14.59
C GLY A 3 -2.80 10.07 13.88
N ALA A 4 -2.79 11.38 14.08
CA ALA A 4 -1.72 12.25 13.62
C ALA A 4 -1.38 13.27 14.71
N CYS A 5 -0.12 13.69 14.75
CA CYS A 5 0.37 14.81 15.55
C CYS A 5 0.85 15.90 14.60
N LEU A 6 0.56 17.17 14.89
CA LEU A 6 0.89 18.30 14.02
C LEU A 6 2.05 19.15 14.56
N GLU A 7 2.30 19.12 15.87
CA GLU A 7 3.32 19.95 16.53
C GLU A 7 4.23 19.10 17.44
N PRO A 8 5.55 19.36 17.49
CA PRO A 8 6.30 20.34 16.70
C PRO A 8 6.62 19.88 15.25
N VAL A 9 6.34 18.62 14.91
CA VAL A 9 6.55 18.03 13.58
C VAL A 9 5.31 17.23 13.21
N MET A 10 4.90 17.29 11.94
CA MET A 10 3.81 16.49 11.42
C MET A 10 4.21 15.00 11.41
N VAL A 11 3.48 14.19 12.17
CA VAL A 11 3.67 12.73 12.25
C VAL A 11 2.32 12.04 12.05
N VAL A 12 2.30 10.96 11.27
CA VAL A 12 1.14 10.09 11.12
C VAL A 12 1.44 8.77 11.83
N VAL A 13 0.53 8.35 12.71
CA VAL A 13 0.62 7.10 13.47
C VAL A 13 -0.33 6.08 12.85
N THR A 14 0.23 4.93 12.48
CA THR A 14 -0.49 3.81 11.87
C THR A 14 -0.22 2.52 12.62
N GLU A 15 -0.95 1.46 12.27
CA GLU A 15 -0.63 0.11 12.75
C GLU A 15 0.79 -0.29 12.32
N LEU A 16 1.50 -1.00 13.19
CA LEU A 16 2.83 -1.53 12.88
C LEU A 16 2.72 -2.87 12.15
N LEU A 17 3.24 -2.92 10.93
CA LEU A 17 3.32 -4.15 10.13
C LEU A 17 4.73 -4.73 10.18
N VAL A 18 4.94 -5.68 11.11
CA VAL A 18 6.26 -6.25 11.42
C VAL A 18 6.82 -7.16 10.31
N GLY A 19 6.00 -7.56 9.33
CA GLY A 19 6.44 -8.38 8.19
C GLY A 19 7.34 -7.62 7.21
N GLY A 20 7.47 -6.30 7.36
CA GLY A 20 8.31 -5.46 6.52
C GLY A 20 7.74 -5.29 5.11
N SER A 21 8.53 -4.70 4.21
CA SER A 21 8.07 -4.42 2.85
C SER A 21 8.12 -5.66 1.94
N LEU A 22 7.17 -5.73 1.01
CA LEU A 22 7.10 -6.75 -0.03
C LEU A 22 8.41 -6.79 -0.83
N ARG A 23 9.06 -5.64 -1.05
CA ARG A 23 10.39 -5.62 -1.68
C ARG A 23 11.42 -6.44 -0.91
N LYS A 24 11.57 -6.19 0.40
CA LYS A 24 12.54 -6.92 1.24
C LYS A 24 12.20 -8.40 1.27
N TYR A 25 10.91 -8.73 1.35
CA TYR A 25 10.44 -10.11 1.29
C TYR A 25 10.82 -10.81 -0.03
N LEU A 26 10.53 -10.21 -1.18
CA LEU A 26 10.88 -10.77 -2.49
C LEU A 26 12.39 -10.93 -2.69
N VAL A 27 13.19 -10.00 -2.17
CA VAL A 27 14.67 -10.12 -2.20
C VAL A 27 15.12 -11.31 -1.34
N SER A 28 14.54 -11.50 -0.16
CA SER A 28 14.89 -12.59 0.76
C SER A 28 14.62 -14.00 0.19
N LEU A 29 13.73 -14.11 -0.78
CA LEU A 29 13.42 -15.39 -1.43
C LEU A 29 14.48 -15.82 -2.44
N ARG A 30 15.32 -14.91 -2.93
CA ARG A 30 16.28 -15.22 -4.00
C ARG A 30 17.27 -16.32 -3.59
N PRO A 31 17.63 -17.23 -4.51
CA PRO A 31 17.26 -17.24 -5.94
C PRO A 31 15.90 -17.91 -6.23
N ARG A 32 15.15 -18.32 -5.21
CA ARG A 32 13.80 -18.89 -5.40
C ARG A 32 12.82 -17.79 -5.80
N ASN A 33 11.76 -18.24 -6.47
CA ASN A 33 10.62 -17.39 -6.80
C ASN A 33 9.53 -17.53 -5.73
N LEU A 34 8.68 -16.50 -5.65
CA LEU A 34 7.45 -16.57 -4.88
C LEU A 34 6.55 -17.68 -5.45
N GLU A 35 5.92 -18.47 -4.58
CA GLU A 35 4.98 -19.48 -5.00
C GLU A 35 3.79 -18.81 -5.74
N PRO A 36 3.35 -19.32 -6.90
CA PRO A 36 2.28 -18.68 -7.70
C PRO A 36 0.98 -18.43 -6.92
N ARG A 37 0.61 -19.37 -6.03
CA ARG A 37 -0.60 -19.23 -5.19
C ARG A 37 -0.50 -18.04 -4.24
N VAL A 38 0.67 -17.86 -3.62
CA VAL A 38 0.94 -16.72 -2.73
C VAL A 38 1.00 -15.42 -3.53
N ALA A 39 1.61 -15.44 -4.72
CA ALA A 39 1.67 -14.28 -5.61
C ALA A 39 0.27 -13.79 -6.01
N VAL A 40 -0.64 -14.70 -6.35
CA VAL A 40 -2.05 -14.37 -6.65
C VAL A 40 -2.76 -13.80 -5.42
N GLY A 41 -2.54 -14.36 -4.23
CA GLY A 41 -3.08 -13.83 -2.98
C GLY A 41 -2.65 -12.37 -2.73
N PHE A 42 -1.35 -12.10 -2.85
CA PHE A 42 -0.82 -10.75 -2.70
C PHE A 42 -1.35 -9.79 -3.77
N ALA A 43 -1.42 -10.24 -5.03
CA ALA A 43 -1.97 -9.43 -6.11
C ALA A 43 -3.44 -9.05 -5.86
N LEU A 44 -4.23 -9.97 -5.30
CA LEU A 44 -5.62 -9.73 -4.94
C LEU A 44 -5.75 -8.70 -3.80
N ASP A 45 -4.92 -8.81 -2.75
CA ASP A 45 -4.91 -7.83 -1.66
C ASP A 45 -4.56 -6.43 -2.16
N ILE A 46 -3.55 -6.32 -3.02
CA ILE A 46 -3.13 -5.06 -3.65
C ILE A 46 -4.26 -4.49 -4.51
N ALA A 47 -4.89 -5.33 -5.34
CA ALA A 47 -6.00 -4.91 -6.19
C ALA A 47 -7.19 -4.38 -5.38
N ARG A 48 -7.56 -5.05 -4.28
CA ARG A 48 -8.62 -4.61 -3.37
C ARG A 48 -8.29 -3.28 -2.69
N ALA A 49 -7.04 -3.07 -2.29
CA ALA A 49 -6.61 -1.80 -1.72
C ALA A 49 -6.72 -0.65 -2.75
N MET A 50 -6.28 -0.89 -3.99
CA MET A 50 -6.38 0.09 -5.07
C MET A 50 -7.83 0.35 -5.49
N GLU A 51 -8.67 -0.68 -5.58
CA GLU A 51 -10.12 -0.55 -5.82
C GLU A 51 -10.76 0.34 -4.75
N CYS A 52 -10.43 0.11 -3.47
CA CYS A 52 -10.90 0.95 -2.38
C CYS A 52 -10.49 2.42 -2.55
N LEU A 53 -9.22 2.71 -2.87
CA LEU A 53 -8.77 4.08 -3.11
C LEU A 53 -9.51 4.72 -4.29
N HIS A 54 -9.58 4.02 -5.43
CA HIS A 54 -10.23 4.53 -6.63
C HIS A 54 -11.74 4.75 -6.44
N ALA A 55 -12.42 3.90 -5.67
CA ALA A 55 -13.83 4.09 -5.32
C ALA A 55 -14.10 5.37 -4.52
N HIS A 56 -13.07 5.91 -3.84
CA HIS A 56 -13.12 7.20 -3.14
C HIS A 56 -12.52 8.34 -3.97
N GLY A 57 -12.27 8.12 -5.27
CA GLY A 57 -11.62 9.10 -6.14
C GLY A 57 -10.19 9.41 -5.71
N ILE A 58 -9.46 8.49 -5.07
CA ILE A 58 -8.09 8.72 -4.62
C ILE A 58 -7.11 7.97 -5.53
N ILE A 59 -6.17 8.69 -6.12
CA ILE A 59 -5.07 8.13 -6.90
C ILE A 59 -3.83 8.04 -6.00
N HIS A 60 -3.28 6.84 -5.79
CA HIS A 60 -2.12 6.61 -4.91
C HIS A 60 -0.82 7.30 -5.39
N ARG A 61 -0.56 7.25 -6.70
CA ARG A 61 0.61 7.81 -7.42
C ARG A 61 2.01 7.27 -7.05
N ASP A 62 2.16 6.50 -5.98
CA ASP A 62 3.45 5.87 -5.62
C ASP A 62 3.30 4.36 -5.30
N LEU A 63 2.59 3.63 -6.17
CA LEU A 63 2.39 2.19 -6.00
C LEU A 63 3.67 1.43 -6.39
N LYS A 64 4.35 0.85 -5.40
CA LYS A 64 5.58 0.07 -5.57
C LYS A 64 5.78 -0.94 -4.42
N PRO A 65 6.63 -1.97 -4.57
CA PRO A 65 6.84 -2.98 -3.54
C PRO A 65 7.37 -2.47 -2.19
N GLU A 66 7.94 -1.27 -2.14
CA GLU A 66 8.34 -0.60 -0.89
C GLU A 66 7.15 -0.10 -0.08
N ASN A 67 6.07 0.30 -0.74
CA ASN A 67 4.84 0.83 -0.14
C ASN A 67 3.78 -0.26 0.08
N LEU A 68 4.20 -1.52 0.00
CA LEU A 68 3.38 -2.70 0.28
C LEU A 68 4.00 -3.41 1.46
N LEU A 69 3.32 -3.45 2.60
CA LEU A 69 3.82 -4.06 3.84
C LEU A 69 3.09 -5.37 4.13
N LEU A 70 3.82 -6.31 4.72
CA LEU A 70 3.32 -7.63 5.09
C LEU A 70 2.93 -7.68 6.56
N THR A 71 1.88 -8.43 6.87
CA THR A 71 1.53 -8.83 8.23
C THR A 71 2.61 -9.72 8.86
N ALA A 72 2.56 -9.90 10.18
CA ALA A 72 3.55 -10.69 10.92
C ALA A 72 3.70 -12.13 10.40
N ASP A 73 2.59 -12.73 9.98
CA ASP A 73 2.53 -14.08 9.39
C ASP A 73 2.89 -14.11 7.90
N GLN A 74 3.16 -12.95 7.29
CA GLN A 74 3.49 -12.77 5.87
C GLN A 74 2.42 -13.33 4.92
N ARG A 75 1.16 -13.41 5.37
CA ARG A 75 0.04 -13.93 4.55
C ARG A 75 -0.74 -12.84 3.83
N THR A 76 -0.73 -11.62 4.36
CA THR A 76 -1.53 -10.52 3.86
C THR A 76 -0.66 -9.32 3.52
N VAL A 77 -0.96 -8.66 2.41
CA VAL A 77 -0.31 -7.41 2.00
C VAL A 77 -1.22 -6.23 2.28
N LYS A 78 -0.68 -5.15 2.84
CA LYS A 78 -1.37 -3.87 3.00
C LYS A 78 -0.64 -2.76 2.27
N LEU A 79 -1.40 -1.95 1.54
CA LEU A 79 -0.90 -0.73 0.91
C LEU A 79 -0.71 0.35 1.97
N VAL A 80 0.42 1.05 1.92
CA VAL A 80 0.77 2.14 2.83
C VAL A 80 1.29 3.35 2.03
N ASP A 81 1.50 4.45 2.76
CA ASP A 81 2.09 5.70 2.24
C ASP A 81 1.23 6.42 1.19
N LEU A 82 0.25 7.16 1.68
CA LEU A 82 -0.58 8.08 0.90
C LEU A 82 0.04 9.48 0.78
N GLY A 83 1.34 9.66 1.09
CA GLY A 83 1.99 10.98 1.08
C GLY A 83 1.99 11.67 -0.29
N LEU A 84 1.94 10.87 -1.36
CA LEU A 84 1.82 11.35 -2.74
C LEU A 84 0.40 11.17 -3.30
N ALA A 85 -0.56 10.69 -2.54
CA ALA A 85 -1.91 10.49 -3.04
C ALA A 85 -2.61 11.81 -3.39
N ARG A 86 -3.56 11.77 -4.32
CA ARG A 86 -4.40 12.91 -4.71
C ARG A 86 -5.82 12.48 -4.96
N GLU A 87 -6.75 13.38 -4.70
CA GLU A 87 -8.11 13.27 -5.20
C GLU A 87 -8.12 13.44 -6.72
N GLU A 88 -8.90 12.61 -7.39
CA GLU A 88 -9.20 12.69 -8.81
C GLU A 88 -10.12 13.89 -9.01
N THR A 89 -9.54 15.03 -9.39
CA THR A 89 -10.34 16.16 -9.83
C THR A 89 -10.90 15.85 -11.20
N LEU A 90 -12.21 15.59 -11.27
CA LEU A 90 -12.96 15.72 -12.51
C LEU A 90 -12.88 17.18 -12.93
N THR A 91 -11.99 17.52 -13.85
CA THR A 91 -12.09 18.77 -14.57
C THR A 91 -13.44 18.70 -15.28
N GLU A 92 -14.43 19.46 -14.81
CA GLU A 92 -15.66 19.68 -15.56
C GLU A 92 -15.25 20.20 -16.94
N MET A 93 -15.30 19.31 -17.93
CA MET A 93 -15.37 19.75 -19.31
C MET A 93 -16.73 20.43 -19.44
N MET A 94 -16.75 21.73 -19.21
CA MET A 94 -17.82 22.59 -19.68
C MET A 94 -17.95 22.32 -21.18
N THR A 95 -19.00 21.58 -21.53
CA THR A 95 -19.48 21.44 -22.90
C THR A 95 -20.73 22.28 -23.05
#